data_AF-A0A0R3WXZ0-F1
#
_entry.id   AF-A0A0R3WXZ0-F1
#
_cell.length_a   1.000
_cell.length_b   1.000
_cell.length_c   1.000
_cell.angle_alpha   90.00
_cell.angle_beta   90.00
_cell.angle_gamma   90.00
#
_symmetry.space_group_name_H-M   'P 1'
#
loop_
_entity.id
_entity.type
_entity.pdbx_description
1 polymer ?
#
loop_
_entity_poly.entity_id
_entity_poly.type
_entity_poly.pdbx_seq_one_letter_code
_entity_poly.pdbx_strand_id
1 'polypeptide(L)'
;MESDMHPFMLAMGPDIPHFTDRKHFYQVDLYPYICAMLGLDKPNRIDGQIDRVLPYLKNKPSREYVDQFRLYASGTLPHQDLY
;
A
#
# COMPACT_ATOMS: atom_id res chain seq x y z
N MET A 1 32.03 0.25 -4.26
CA MET A 1 30.94 -0.74 -4.30
C MET A 1 29.99 -0.36 -3.20
N GLU A 2 28.80 0.12 -3.57
CA GLU A 2 27.69 0.19 -2.62
C GLU A 2 27.41 -1.26 -2.17
N SER A 3 27.30 -1.51 -0.87
CA SER A 3 26.91 -2.83 -0.38
C SER A 3 25.59 -3.23 -1.02
N ASP A 4 25.33 -4.53 -1.17
CA ASP A 4 24.05 -5.02 -1.69
C ASP A 4 22.91 -4.66 -0.71
N MET A 5 22.36 -3.44 -0.86
CA MET A 5 21.42 -2.79 0.06
C MET A 5 19.97 -3.18 -0.25
N HIS A 6 19.70 -4.45 -0.58
CA HIS A 6 18.34 -4.93 -0.77
C HIS A 6 17.72 -5.36 0.57
N PRO A 7 16.87 -4.53 1.21
CA PRO A 7 16.18 -4.93 2.43
C PRO A 7 15.24 -6.11 2.12
N PHE A 8 15.04 -6.97 3.10
CA PHE A 8 14.01 -8.01 3.04
C PHE A 8 12.83 -7.63 3.94
N MET A 9 11.63 -8.03 3.51
CA MET A 9 10.40 -7.90 4.26
C MET A 9 9.81 -9.29 4.47
N LEU A 10 9.41 -9.59 5.71
CA LEU A 10 8.65 -10.79 6.05
C LEU A 10 7.28 -10.35 6.58
N ALA A 11 6.21 -10.93 6.05
CA ALA A 11 4.85 -10.71 6.50
C ALA A 11 4.17 -12.05 6.74
N MET A 12 3.40 -12.16 7.83
CA MET A 12 2.65 -13.35 8.19
C MET A 12 1.31 -12.95 8.82
N GLY A 13 0.25 -13.66 8.47
CA GLY A 13 -1.09 -13.41 9.01
C GLY A 13 -2.17 -14.10 8.18
N PRO A 14 -3.41 -14.17 8.70
CA PRO A 14 -4.52 -14.85 8.02
C PRO A 14 -4.88 -14.22 6.66
N ASP A 15 -4.63 -12.93 6.50
CA ASP A 15 -4.95 -12.13 5.31
C ASP A 15 -3.74 -11.83 4.43
N ILE A 16 -2.58 -12.42 4.73
CA ILE A 16 -1.38 -12.34 3.92
C ILE A 16 -1.36 -13.51 2.93
N PRO A 17 -1.29 -13.27 1.61
CA PRO A 17 -1.14 -14.35 0.64
C PRO A 17 0.14 -15.14 0.87
N HIS A 18 0.05 -16.47 0.70
CA HIS A 18 1.23 -17.32 0.69
C HIS A 18 1.91 -17.27 -0.68
N PHE A 19 3.13 -16.74 -0.71
CA PHE A 19 3.96 -16.73 -1.91
C PHE A 19 4.98 -17.86 -1.87
N THR A 20 5.09 -18.61 -2.96
CA THR A 20 6.10 -19.67 -3.12
C THR A 20 7.50 -19.11 -3.33
N ASP A 21 7.59 -17.90 -3.89
CA ASP A 21 8.84 -17.25 -4.25
C ASP A 21 8.93 -15.84 -3.65
N ARG A 22 10.16 -15.35 -3.51
CA ARG A 22 10.42 -13.95 -3.14
C ARG A 22 9.75 -13.01 -4.13
N LYS A 23 9.13 -11.95 -3.61
CA LYS A 23 8.46 -10.91 -4.40
C LYS A 23 9.24 -9.60 -4.29
N HIS A 24 9.19 -8.82 -5.37
CA HIS A 24 9.75 -7.47 -5.39
C HIS A 24 8.74 -6.49 -4.83
N PHE A 25 9.12 -5.76 -3.81
CA PHE A 25 8.27 -4.77 -3.17
C PHE A 25 9.03 -3.46 -3.02
N TYR A 26 8.42 -2.35 -3.45
CA TYR A 26 9.02 -1.03 -3.24
C TYR A 26 8.70 -0.56 -1.82
N GLN A 27 9.70 -0.23 -1.03
CA GLN A 27 9.50 0.18 0.37
C GLN A 27 8.54 1.38 0.53
N VAL A 28 8.50 2.30 -0.43
CA VAL A 28 7.55 3.43 -0.47
C VAL A 28 6.09 2.98 -0.53
N ASP A 29 5.82 1.75 -0.98
CA ASP A 29 4.49 1.17 -1.06
C ASP A 29 4.05 0.47 0.24
N LEU A 30 4.90 0.44 1.28
CA LEU A 30 4.51 -0.19 2.55
C LEU A 30 3.32 0.52 3.19
N TYR A 31 3.32 1.85 3.21
CA TYR A 31 2.22 2.62 3.76
C TYR A 31 0.87 2.37 3.06
N PRO A 32 0.74 2.47 1.71
CA PRO A 32 -0.50 2.13 1.03
C PRO A 32 -0.91 0.66 1.22
N TYR A 33 0.06 -0.27 1.34
CA TYR A 33 -0.24 -1.66 1.68
C TYR A 33 -0.89 -1.80 3.06
N ILE A 34 -0.34 -1.14 4.09
CA ILE A 34 -0.94 -1.14 5.44
C ILE A 34 -2.34 -0.51 5.41
N CYS A 35 -2.51 0.63 4.74
CA CYS A 35 -3.81 1.28 4.61
C CYS A 35 -4.86 0.36 3.98
N ALA A 36 -4.50 -0.38 2.92
CA ALA A 36 -5.40 -1.31 2.25
C ALA A 36 -5.80 -2.50 3.14
N MET A 37 -4.85 -3.05 3.91
CA MET A 37 -5.16 -4.12 4.87
C MET A 37 -6.11 -3.66 5.98
N LEU A 38 -6.01 -2.39 6.40
CA LEU A 38 -6.85 -1.82 7.47
C LEU A 38 -8.16 -1.19 6.95
N GLY A 39 -8.38 -1.16 5.64
CA GLY A 39 -9.56 -0.53 5.03
C GLY A 39 -9.55 1.01 5.11
N LEU A 40 -8.37 1.64 5.18
CA LEU A 40 -8.21 3.09 5.24
C LEU A 40 -8.07 3.67 3.82
N ASP A 41 -9.12 4.33 3.32
CA ASP A 41 -9.22 4.82 1.93
C ASP A 41 -8.85 6.30 1.75
N LYS A 42 -8.45 6.97 2.84
CA LYS A 42 -8.05 8.39 2.85
C LYS A 42 -6.63 8.54 3.40
N PRO A 43 -5.59 8.11 2.67
CA PRO A 43 -4.21 8.32 3.09
C PRO A 43 -3.87 9.82 3.11
N ASN A 44 -2.78 10.20 3.78
CA ASN A 44 -2.13 11.48 3.49
C ASN A 44 -1.51 11.45 2.08
N ARG A 45 -1.04 12.60 1.59
CA ARG A 45 -0.25 12.65 0.35
C ARG A 45 1.00 11.78 0.49
N ILE A 46 1.21 10.87 -0.46
CA ILE A 46 2.29 9.87 -0.44
C ILE A 46 2.81 9.60 -1.85
N ASP A 47 4.06 9.13 -1.95
CA ASP A 47 4.68 8.72 -3.22
C ASP A 47 4.42 7.23 -3.57
N GLY A 48 3.89 6.46 -2.61
CA GLY A 48 3.51 5.07 -2.80
C GLY A 48 2.27 4.91 -3.68
N GLN A 49 2.18 3.79 -4.40
CA GLN A 49 1.11 3.54 -5.38
C GLN A 49 0.24 2.36 -4.95
N ILE A 50 -1.06 2.62 -4.74
CA ILE A 50 -2.02 1.58 -4.36
C ILE A 50 -2.08 0.44 -5.38
N ASP A 51 -1.95 0.75 -6.68
CA ASP A 51 -1.97 -0.22 -7.76
C ASP A 51 -0.86 -1.28 -7.65
N ARG A 52 0.32 -0.89 -7.18
CA ARG A 52 1.46 -1.80 -7.00
C ARG A 52 1.27 -2.74 -5.81
N VAL A 53 0.39 -2.39 -4.85
CA VAL A 53 0.17 -3.23 -3.67
C VAL A 53 -0.97 -4.22 -3.81
N LEU A 54 -1.91 -4.00 -4.75
CA LEU A 54 -3.06 -4.88 -4.96
C LEU A 54 -2.72 -6.37 -5.16
N PRO A 55 -1.60 -6.76 -5.82
CA PRO A 55 -1.20 -8.16 -5.93
C PRO A 55 -0.81 -8.82 -4.60
N TYR A 56 -0.49 -8.03 -3.56
CA TYR A 56 -0.05 -8.52 -2.25
C TYR A 56 -1.20 -8.67 -1.24
N LEU A 57 -2.42 -8.33 -1.63
CA LEU A 57 -3.61 -8.43 -0.76
C LEU A 57 -4.40 -9.71 -1.08
N LYS A 58 -4.77 -10.47 -0.05
CA LYS A 58 -5.66 -11.63 -0.20
C LYS A 58 -7.07 -11.22 -0.61
N ASN A 59 -7.61 -10.21 0.07
CA ASN A 59 -8.91 -9.61 -0.22
C ASN A 59 -8.67 -8.27 -0.90
N LYS A 60 -8.99 -8.17 -2.19
CA LYS A 60 -8.78 -6.92 -2.94
C LYS A 60 -9.86 -5.90 -2.57
N PRO A 61 -9.48 -4.63 -2.31
CA PRO A 61 -10.46 -3.58 -2.09
C PRO A 61 -11.31 -3.34 -3.34
N SER A 62 -12.47 -2.70 -3.16
CA SER A 62 -13.35 -2.36 -4.27
C SER A 62 -12.73 -1.28 -5.17
N ARG A 63 -13.31 -1.09 -6.36
CA ARG A 63 -12.85 -0.04 -7.28
C ARG A 63 -13.03 1.35 -6.67
N GLU A 64 -14.13 1.58 -5.97
CA GLU A 64 -14.47 2.84 -5.31
C GLU A 64 -13.43 3.20 -4.25
N TYR A 65 -13.00 2.22 -3.44
CA TYR A 65 -11.89 2.39 -2.49
C TYR A 65 -10.62 2.85 -3.22
N VAL A 66 -10.25 2.16 -4.30
CA VAL A 66 -8.99 2.45 -5.02
C VAL A 66 -9.03 3.83 -5.66
N ASP A 67 -10.16 4.20 -6.26
CA ASP A 67 -10.34 5.51 -6.89
C ASP A 67 -10.27 6.63 -5.84
N GLN A 68 -10.92 6.47 -4.69
CA GLN A 68 -10.83 7.45 -3.60
C GLN A 68 -9.41 7.54 -3.02
N PHE A 69 -8.76 6.39 -2.80
CA PHE A 69 -7.39 6.34 -2.28
C PHE A 69 -6.43 7.13 -3.16
N ARG A 70 -6.52 6.99 -4.50
CA ARG A 70 -5.68 7.73 -5.45
C ARG A 70 -5.87 9.26 -5.34
N LEU A 71 -7.11 9.71 -5.15
CA LEU A 71 -7.41 11.14 -5.02
C LEU A 71 -6.78 11.75 -3.76
N TYR A 72 -6.83 11.03 -2.64
CA TYR A 72 -6.17 11.45 -1.40
C TYR A 72 -4.64 11.33 -1.47
N ALA A 73 -4.12 10.20 -1.98
CA ALA A 73 -2.68 9.95 -2.08
C ALA A 73 -1.97 10.98 -2.98
N SER A 74 -2.62 11.42 -4.06
CA SER A 74 -2.10 12.48 -4.94
C SER A 74 -2.21 13.89 -4.33
N GLY A 75 -2.95 14.06 -3.23
CA GLY A 75 -3.30 15.36 -2.67
C GLY A 75 -4.37 16.13 -3.48
N THR A 76 -5.08 15.45 -4.38
CA THR A 76 -6.22 16.04 -5.11
C THR A 76 -7.37 16.35 -4.16
N LEU A 77 -7.63 15.44 -3.23
CA LEU A 77 -8.55 15.67 -2.11
C LEU A 77 -7.76 16.01 -0.84
N PRO A 78 -8.11 17.11 -0.15
CA PRO A 78 -7.55 17.39 1.16
C PRO A 78 -8.23 16.54 2.23
N HIS A 79 -7.52 16.30 3.33
CA HIS A 79 -8.20 16.01 4.59
C HIS A 79 -8.91 17.29 5.02
N GLN A 80 -10.22 17.18 5.31
CA GLN A 80 -10.89 18.26 6.01
C GLN A 80 -10.34 18.23 7.43
N ASP A 81 -9.36 19.08 7.71
CA ASP A 81 -8.92 19.30 9.07
C ASP A 81 -10.15 19.75 9.85
N LEU A 82 -10.61 18.92 10.78
CA LEU A 82 -11.64 19.28 11.74
C LEU A 82 -11.03 20.32 12.70
N TYR A 83 -11.06 21.58 12.29
CA TYR A 83 -10.86 22.75 13.16
C TYR A 83 -12.14 23.57 13.18
#